data_AF-A0A7C1Q991-F1
#
_entry.id   AF-A0A7C1Q991-F1
#
_cell.length_a   1.000
_cell.length_b   1.000
_cell.length_c   1.000
_cell.angle_alpha   90.00
_cell.angle_beta   90.00
_cell.angle_gamma   90.00
#
_symmetry.space_group_name_H-M   'P 1'
#
loop_
_entity.id
_entity.type
_entity.pdbx_description
1 polymer ?
#
loop_
_entity_poly.entity_id
_entity_poly.type
_entity_poly.pdbx_seq_one_letter_code
_entity_poly.pdbx_strand_id
1 'polypeptide(L)'
;MVKKMSSKERIQQKAEEAAAGKKKKMEKKDKETTTATNRQKIVWKVFDDSFKEVDCFPYPEKVEAYSRVDELTRKKNNNYFVNEVSVPMEEE
;
A
#
# COMPACT_ATOMS: atom_id res chain seq x y z
N MET A 1 -39.27 33.21 -16.71
CA MET A 1 -37.88 33.21 -17.20
C MET A 1 -37.09 32.18 -16.40
N VAL A 2 -36.86 30.97 -16.95
CA VAL A 2 -36.23 29.88 -16.21
C VAL A 2 -34.71 30.08 -16.25
N LYS A 3 -34.12 30.43 -15.11
CA LYS A 3 -32.66 30.59 -14.95
C LYS A 3 -31.97 29.26 -15.26
N LYS A 4 -31.29 29.19 -16.41
CA LYS A 4 -30.37 28.09 -16.74
C LYS A 4 -29.19 28.16 -15.78
N MET A 5 -29.20 27.30 -14.76
CA MET A 5 -28.03 27.12 -13.89
C MET A 5 -26.85 26.63 -14.73
N SER A 6 -25.75 27.38 -14.68
CA SER A 6 -24.54 27.09 -15.44
C SER A 6 -23.90 25.79 -14.94
N SER A 7 -23.38 24.96 -15.85
CA SER A 7 -22.76 23.67 -15.53
C SER A 7 -21.66 23.76 -14.47
N LYS A 8 -21.02 24.93 -14.32
CA LYS A 8 -20.04 25.20 -13.26
C LYS A 8 -20.64 25.16 -11.85
N GLU A 9 -21.86 25.65 -11.68
CA GLU A 9 -22.56 25.70 -10.39
C GLU A 9 -22.97 24.30 -9.92
N ARG A 10 -23.34 23.41 -10.87
CA ARG A 10 -23.63 22.00 -10.60
C ARG A 10 -22.40 21.20 -10.18
N ILE A 11 -21.22 21.54 -10.69
CA ILE A 11 -19.97 20.84 -10.36
C ILE A 11 -19.51 21.23 -8.95
N GLN A 12 -19.70 22.49 -8.56
CA GLN A 12 -19.34 22.97 -7.21
C GLN A 12 -20.23 22.36 -6.12
N GLN A 13 -21.55 22.26 -6.35
CA GLN A 13 -22.44 21.62 -5.37
C GLN A 13 -22.10 20.13 -5.13
N LYS A 14 -21.74 19.38 -6.19
CA LYS A 14 -21.30 17.98 -6.04
C LYS A 14 -19.96 17.86 -5.30
N ALA A 15 -19.05 18.81 -5.47
CA ALA A 15 -17.76 18.81 -4.78
C ALA A 15 -17.91 19.11 -3.28
N GLU A 16 -18.84 20.00 -2.91
CA GLU A 16 -19.13 20.34 -1.52
C GLU A 16 -19.83 19.20 -0.76
N GLU A 17 -20.76 18.50 -1.42
CA GLU A 17 -21.45 17.34 -0.84
C GLU A 17 -20.48 16.16 -0.58
N ALA A 18 -19.50 15.95 -1.47
CA ALA A 18 -18.45 14.94 -1.31
C ALA A 18 -17.43 15.30 -0.20
N ALA A 19 -17.21 16.58 0.06
CA ALA A 19 -16.34 17.05 1.15
C ALA A 19 -17.02 16.95 2.52
N ALA A 20 -18.33 17.21 2.59
CA ALA A 20 -19.12 17.09 3.81
C ALA A 20 -19.28 15.62 4.28
N GLY A 21 -19.29 14.65 3.37
CA GLY A 21 -19.34 13.22 3.69
C GLY A 21 -18.06 12.64 4.33
N LYS A 22 -16.91 13.32 4.19
CA LYS A 22 -15.62 12.82 4.69
C LYS A 22 -15.31 13.17 6.15
N LYS A 23 -16.10 14.02 6.81
CA LYS A 23 -15.85 14.43 8.21
C LYS A 23 -16.63 13.64 9.26
N LYS A 24 -17.14 12.45 8.92
CA LYS A 24 -17.90 11.57 9.84
C LYS A 24 -17.40 10.13 9.90
N LYS A 25 -16.09 9.93 9.81
CA LYS A 25 -15.42 8.63 10.12
C LYS A 25 -14.06 8.85 10.75
N MET A 26 -14.01 9.52 11.89
CA MET A 26 -12.86 9.42 12.78
C MET A 26 -13.33 9.40 14.22
N GLU A 27 -14.15 8.41 14.54
CA GLU A 27 -14.39 7.99 15.91
C GLU A 27 -14.75 6.52 15.87
N LYS A 28 -13.74 5.64 15.89
CA LYS A 28 -13.92 4.25 16.29
C LYS A 28 -12.68 3.77 17.05
N LYS A 29 -12.80 3.94 18.36
CA LYS A 29 -12.64 2.91 19.38
C LYS A 29 -11.24 2.28 19.44
N ASP A 30 -10.47 2.80 20.39
CA ASP A 30 -9.40 2.07 21.07
C ASP A 30 -9.93 0.68 21.43
N LYS A 31 -9.36 -0.34 20.79
CA LYS A 31 -9.50 -1.74 21.18
C LYS A 31 -8.15 -2.18 21.68
N GLU A 32 -7.91 -1.99 22.97
CA GLU A 32 -7.03 -2.90 23.71
C GLU A 32 -7.57 -4.31 23.50
N THR A 33 -6.94 -5.00 22.56
CA THR A 33 -7.11 -6.43 22.35
C THR A 33 -5.78 -7.04 22.74
N THR A 34 -5.67 -7.41 24.01
CA THR A 34 -4.72 -8.42 24.50
C THR A 34 -5.14 -9.78 23.96
N THR A 35 -5.09 -9.92 22.64
CA THR A 35 -4.99 -11.22 21.98
C THR A 35 -3.52 -11.37 21.65
N ALA A 36 -2.90 -12.50 21.99
CA ALA A 36 -1.60 -12.88 21.45
C ALA A 36 -1.72 -12.80 19.92
N THR A 37 -1.34 -11.65 19.39
CA THR A 37 -1.66 -11.28 18.04
C THR A 37 -0.51 -11.90 17.30
N ASN A 38 -0.76 -12.96 16.53
CA ASN A 38 0.21 -13.40 15.52
C ASN A 38 0.36 -12.23 14.53
N ARG A 39 1.12 -11.21 14.92
CA ARG A 39 1.35 -10.01 14.14
C ARG A 39 2.10 -10.50 12.93
N GLN A 40 1.57 -10.27 11.75
CA GLN A 40 2.29 -10.61 10.54
C GLN A 40 2.89 -9.32 10.00
N LYS A 41 4.19 -9.32 9.73
CA LYS A 41 4.85 -8.24 9.00
C LYS A 41 4.86 -8.59 7.53
N ILE A 42 4.44 -7.65 6.72
CA ILE A 42 4.60 -7.76 5.27
C ILE A 42 6.02 -7.31 4.92
N VAL A 43 6.71 -8.08 4.09
CA VAL A 43 8.03 -7.74 3.55
C VAL A 43 8.04 -7.90 2.05
N TRP A 44 8.81 -7.07 1.37
CA TRP A 44 9.09 -7.22 -0.06
C TRP A 44 10.31 -8.11 -0.21
N LYS A 45 10.13 -9.29 -0.81
CA LYS A 45 11.23 -10.20 -1.11
C LYS A 45 11.57 -10.17 -2.59
N VAL A 46 12.85 -10.08 -2.90
CA VAL A 46 13.37 -10.18 -4.25
C VAL A 46 13.71 -11.63 -4.54
N PHE A 47 13.15 -12.17 -5.61
CA PHE A 47 13.37 -13.53 -6.07
C PHE A 47 14.11 -13.53 -7.41
N ASP A 48 14.89 -14.58 -7.65
CA ASP A 48 15.40 -14.91 -8.97
C ASP A 48 14.38 -15.73 -9.79
N ASP A 49 14.67 -15.96 -11.08
CA ASP A 49 13.85 -16.79 -11.98
C ASP A 49 13.64 -18.24 -11.48
N SER A 50 14.51 -18.71 -10.58
CA SER A 50 14.39 -20.02 -9.92
C SER A 50 13.61 -19.95 -8.59
N PHE A 51 12.93 -18.84 -8.30
CA PHE A 51 12.20 -18.58 -7.05
C PHE A 51 13.06 -18.68 -5.78
N LYS A 52 14.36 -18.44 -5.89
CA LYS A 52 15.25 -18.32 -4.74
C LYS A 52 15.23 -16.90 -4.21
N GLU A 53 15.10 -16.77 -2.90
CA GLU A 53 15.18 -15.48 -2.21
C GLU A 53 16.61 -14.93 -2.32
N VAL A 54 16.72 -13.70 -2.83
CA VAL A 54 18.00 -13.00 -3.02
C VAL A 54 18.17 -11.92 -1.97
N ASP A 55 17.13 -11.11 -1.73
CA ASP A 55 17.12 -10.01 -0.78
C ASP A 55 15.72 -9.86 -0.16
N CYS A 56 15.65 -9.32 1.05
CA CYS A 56 14.40 -9.07 1.77
C CYS A 56 14.39 -7.64 2.30
N PHE A 57 13.33 -6.90 1.99
CA PHE A 57 13.14 -5.50 2.33
C PHE A 57 11.87 -5.32 3.19
N PRO A 58 11.89 -4.42 4.17
CA PRO A 58 10.71 -3.97 4.89
C PRO A 58 9.59 -3.45 3.95
N TYR A 59 8.33 -3.59 4.35
CA TYR A 59 7.19 -3.02 3.60
C TYR A 59 7.32 -1.55 3.15
N PRO A 60 7.82 -0.59 3.95
CA PRO A 60 7.97 0.80 3.49
C PRO A 60 9.00 0.95 2.35
N GLU A 61 9.95 0.03 2.23
CA GLU A 61 11.06 0.05 1.27
C GLU A 61 10.71 -0.62 -0.05
N LYS A 62 9.45 -0.48 -0.50
CA LYS A 62 9.00 -0.99 -1.81
C LYS A 62 9.91 -0.49 -2.92
N VAL A 63 10.17 0.82 -2.96
CA VAL A 63 10.97 1.47 -4.01
C VAL A 63 12.39 0.91 -4.07
N GLU A 64 12.97 0.59 -2.92
CA GLU A 64 14.30 0.01 -2.82
C GLU A 64 14.32 -1.44 -3.32
N ALA A 65 13.29 -2.23 -2.98
CA ALA A 65 13.13 -3.60 -3.48
C ALA A 65 13.03 -3.66 -5.01
N TYR A 66 12.27 -2.75 -5.64
CA TYR A 66 12.20 -2.66 -7.11
C TYR A 66 13.52 -2.16 -7.72
N SER A 67 14.15 -1.15 -7.14
CA SER A 67 15.46 -0.66 -7.59
C SER A 67 16.50 -1.79 -7.55
N ARG A 68 16.45 -2.64 -6.51
CA ARG A 68 17.33 -3.79 -6.39
C ARG A 68 17.11 -4.83 -7.49
N VAL A 69 15.86 -5.08 -7.86
CA VAL A 69 15.51 -5.94 -9.00
C VAL A 69 16.08 -5.37 -10.31
N ASP A 70 15.92 -4.07 -10.56
CA ASP A 70 16.47 -3.43 -11.76
C ASP A 70 18.00 -3.54 -11.82
N GLU A 71 18.69 -3.29 -10.71
CA GLU A 71 20.14 -3.45 -10.60
C GLU A 71 20.59 -4.89 -10.87
N LEU A 72 19.93 -5.86 -10.24
CA LEU A 72 20.27 -7.27 -10.37
C LEU A 72 20.00 -7.79 -11.78
N THR A 73 18.89 -7.37 -12.39
CA THR A 73 18.52 -7.71 -13.76
C THR A 73 19.55 -7.20 -14.75
N ARG A 74 19.99 -5.94 -14.59
CA ARG A 74 21.07 -5.36 -15.41
C ARG A 74 22.41 -6.07 -15.21
N LYS A 75 22.75 -6.45 -13.96
CA LYS A 75 24.06 -6.99 -13.63
C LYS A 75 24.25 -8.45 -14.04
N LYS A 76 23.23 -9.28 -13.84
CA LYS A 76 23.32 -10.74 -14.02
C LYS A 76 22.60 -11.23 -15.28
N ASN A 77 21.94 -10.35 -16.04
CA ASN A 77 21.13 -10.68 -17.21
C ASN A 77 20.10 -11.80 -16.94
N ASN A 78 19.67 -11.91 -15.69
CA ASN A 78 18.66 -12.83 -15.23
C ASN A 78 17.42 -12.03 -14.82
N ASN A 79 16.24 -12.61 -14.98
CA ASN A 79 15.01 -11.96 -14.59
C ASN A 79 14.84 -12.05 -13.06
N TYR A 80 14.77 -10.90 -12.40
CA TYR A 80 14.44 -10.82 -10.97
C TYR A 80 13.04 -10.22 -10.81
N PHE A 81 12.34 -10.59 -9.74
CA PHE A 81 11.02 -10.03 -9.45
C PHE A 81 10.83 -9.81 -7.94
N VAL A 82 10.01 -8.83 -7.60
CA VAL A 82 9.61 -8.54 -6.21
C VAL A 82 8.30 -9.26 -5.91
N ASN A 83 8.22 -9.93 -4.77
CA ASN A 83 6.99 -10.50 -4.26
C ASN A 83 6.70 -10.01 -2.82
N GLU A 84 5.42 -9.85 -2.51
CA GLU A 84 4.95 -9.45 -1.18
C GLU A 84 4.78 -10.72 -0.32
N VAL A 85 5.52 -10.81 0.78
CA VAL A 85 5.53 -12.00 1.64
C VAL A 85 5.12 -11.61 3.05
N SER A 86 4.09 -12.28 3.57
CA SER A 86 3.62 -12.13 4.94
C SER A 86 4.42 -13.03 5.86
N VAL A 87 5.29 -12.43 6.68
CA VAL A 87 6.16 -13.12 7.64
C VAL A 87 5.53 -13.01 9.03
N PRO A 88 5.32 -14.13 9.75
CA PRO A 88 4.89 -14.06 11.14
C PRO A 88 5.97 -13.35 11.98
N MET A 89 5.57 -12.33 12.72
CA MET A 89 6.37 -11.70 13.76
C MET A 89 6.15 -12.55 15.01
N GLU A 90 7.11 -13.41 15.31
CA GLU A 90 7.16 -14.06 16.63
C GLU A 90 7.35 -12.93 17.66
N GLU A 91 6.39 -12.78 18.59
CA GLU A 91 6.53 -11.93 19.77
C GLU A 91 7.60 -12.58 20.65
N GLU A 92 8.82 -12.05 20.62
CA GLU A 92 9.87 -12.36 21.61
C GLU A 92 9.61 -11.63 22.94
#